data_AF-A0A7X8B529-F1
#
_entry.id   AF-A0A7X8B529-F1
#
_cell.length_a   1.000
_cell.length_b   1.000
_cell.length_c   1.000
_cell.angle_alpha   90.00
_cell.angle_beta   90.00
_cell.angle_gamma   90.00
#
_symmetry.space_group_name_H-M   'P 1'
#
loop_
_entity.id
_entity.type
_entity.pdbx_description
1 polymer ?
#
loop_
_entity_poly.entity_id
_entity_poly.type
_entity_poly.pdbx_seq_one_letter_code
_entity_poly.pdbx_strand_id
1 'polypeptide(L)'
;MVVTYVLLASSPKPITILSLSIASGGALSNLFDRIFFDGNVVDFLRLDLGFLRTGIFNAADIAISVGLSLFALTSLGWLARRSAGTSGNSRGERTLR
;
A
#
# COMPACT_ATOMS: atom_id res chain seq x y z
N MET A 1 4.74 -11.83 4.16
CA MET A 1 3.68 -10.78 4.18
C MET A 1 2.83 -10.84 2.91
N VAL A 2 3.30 -10.41 1.72
CA VAL A 2 2.48 -10.44 0.50
C VAL A 2 2.11 -11.85 0.05
N VAL A 3 3.09 -12.75 -0.05
CA VAL A 3 2.86 -14.15 -0.45
C VAL A 3 1.90 -14.84 0.52
N THR A 4 2.12 -14.65 1.83
CA THR A 4 1.21 -15.11 2.88
C THR A 4 -0.22 -14.58 2.65
N TYR A 5 -0.37 -13.27 2.40
CA TYR A 5 -1.68 -12.67 2.13
C TYR A 5 -2.34 -13.26 0.87
N VAL A 6 -1.61 -13.45 -0.22
CA VAL A 6 -2.14 -14.03 -1.46
C VAL A 6 -2.57 -15.49 -1.26
N LEU A 7 -1.85 -16.26 -0.46
CA LEU A 7 -2.18 -17.67 -0.17
C LEU A 7 -3.39 -17.81 0.76
N LEU A 8 -3.59 -16.86 1.68
CA LEU A 8 -4.72 -16.88 2.62
C LEU A 8 -5.97 -16.14 2.09
N ALA A 9 -5.82 -15.23 1.12
CA ALA A 9 -6.93 -14.47 0.56
C ALA A 9 -7.60 -15.23 -0.59
N SER A 10 -8.91 -15.45 -0.50
CA SER A 10 -9.67 -16.19 -1.53
C SER A 10 -9.85 -15.45 -2.85
N SER A 11 -9.70 -14.11 -2.89
CA SER A 11 -9.81 -13.28 -4.10
C SER A 11 -9.16 -11.89 -3.91
N PRO A 12 -7.83 -11.80 -3.83
CA PRO A 12 -7.13 -10.53 -3.67
C PRO A 12 -7.25 -9.68 -4.94
N LYS A 13 -7.55 -8.38 -4.80
CA LYS A 13 -7.60 -7.46 -5.94
C LYS A 13 -6.18 -7.17 -6.43
N PRO A 14 -5.94 -7.07 -7.76
CA PRO A 14 -4.63 -6.76 -8.31
C PRO A 14 -3.99 -5.49 -7.73
N ILE A 15 -4.81 -4.44 -7.50
CA ILE A 15 -4.36 -3.19 -6.91
C ILE A 15 -3.83 -3.37 -5.48
N THR A 16 -4.45 -4.26 -4.69
CA THR A 16 -4.04 -4.55 -3.32
C THR A 16 -2.70 -5.29 -3.30
N ILE A 17 -2.53 -6.26 -4.20
CA ILE A 17 -1.26 -6.98 -4.37
C ILE A 17 -0.15 -6.00 -4.77
N LEU A 18 -0.41 -5.10 -5.71
CA LEU A 18 0.54 -4.09 -6.14
C LEU A 18 0.97 -3.18 -4.97
N SER A 19 0.02 -2.66 -4.20
CA SER A 19 0.30 -1.81 -3.02
C SER A 19 1.20 -2.52 -1.99
N LEU A 20 0.88 -3.78 -1.69
CA LEU A 20 1.63 -4.63 -0.75
C LEU A 20 3.02 -4.98 -1.27
N SER A 21 3.16 -5.25 -2.57
CA SER A 21 4.44 -5.51 -3.22
C SER A 21 5.34 -4.27 -3.21
N ILE A 22 4.80 -3.08 -3.45
CA ILE A 22 5.55 -1.82 -3.39
C ILE A 22 6.05 -1.56 -1.96
N ALA A 23 5.17 -1.70 -0.96
CA ALA A 23 5.56 -1.50 0.44
C ALA A 23 6.61 -2.54 0.91
N SER A 24 6.43 -3.81 0.54
CA SER A 24 7.36 -4.88 0.88
C SER A 24 8.70 -4.73 0.15
N GLY A 25 8.67 -4.27 -1.10
CA GLY A 25 9.85 -3.96 -1.90
C GLY A 25 10.68 -2.82 -1.28
N GLY A 26 10.02 -1.76 -0.80
CA GLY A 26 10.69 -0.68 -0.06
C GLY A 26 11.29 -1.14 1.27
N ALA A 27 10.61 -2.01 2.01
CA ALA A 27 11.18 -2.60 3.22
C ALA A 27 12.39 -3.52 2.90
N LEU A 28 12.31 -4.31 1.84
CA LEU A 28 13.38 -5.20 1.38
C LEU A 28 14.59 -4.43 0.85
N SER A 29 14.41 -3.32 0.14
CA SER A 29 15.52 -2.51 -0.35
C SER A 29 16.36 -1.95 0.81
N ASN A 30 15.69 -1.52 1.88
CA ASN A 30 16.36 -1.04 3.08
C ASN A 30 17.14 -2.14 3.81
N LEU A 31 16.63 -3.37 3.79
CA LEU A 31 17.32 -4.53 4.35
C LEU A 31 18.51 -4.95 3.47
N PHE A 32 18.35 -4.92 2.15
CA PHE A 32 19.40 -5.20 1.19
C PHE A 32 20.57 -4.22 1.38
N ASP A 33 20.29 -2.92 1.47
CA ASP A 33 21.34 -1.92 1.70
C ASP A 33 22.13 -2.21 2.98
N ARG A 34 21.46 -2.52 4.09
CA ARG A 34 22.14 -2.85 5.35
C ARG A 34 23.00 -4.11 5.28
N ILE A 35 22.63 -5.09 4.46
CA ILE A 35 23.41 -6.33 4.30
C ILE A 35 24.64 -6.11 3.42
N PHE A 36 24.52 -5.30 2.37
CA PHE A 36 25.57 -5.12 1.37
C PHE A 36 26.52 -3.96 1.66
N PHE A 37 26.12 -3.01 2.51
CA PHE A 37 26.89 -1.81 2.84
C PHE A 37 27.23 -1.70 4.33
N ASP A 38 27.49 -2.83 5.01
CA ASP A 38 27.94 -2.88 6.42
C ASP A 38 26.99 -2.17 7.41
N GLY A 39 25.68 -2.29 7.18
CA GLY A 39 24.66 -1.67 8.02
C GLY A 39 24.32 -0.23 7.66
N ASN A 40 24.99 0.37 6.68
CA ASN A 40 24.60 1.67 6.14
C ASN A 40 23.45 1.53 5.15
N VAL A 41 22.52 2.45 5.26
CA VAL A 41 21.40 2.60 4.33
C VAL A 41 21.91 3.40 3.13
N VAL A 42 21.65 2.92 1.91
CA VAL A 42 22.04 3.65 0.71
C VAL A 42 20.99 4.71 0.43
N ASP A 43 21.43 5.92 0.63
CA ASP A 43 20.67 7.13 0.41
C ASP A 43 20.56 7.43 -1.10
N PHE A 44 19.58 6.81 -1.77
CA PHE A 44 19.43 6.90 -3.23
C PHE A 44 18.94 8.27 -3.75
N LEU A 45 18.28 9.10 -2.94
CA LEU A 45 17.72 10.38 -3.38
C LEU A 45 18.29 11.56 -2.57
N ARG A 46 19.26 12.27 -3.17
CA ARG A 46 19.70 13.61 -2.73
C ARG A 46 19.13 14.64 -3.70
N LEU A 47 18.01 15.26 -3.34
CA LEU A 47 17.44 16.37 -4.09
C LEU A 47 18.07 17.67 -3.58
N ASP A 48 19.12 18.13 -4.27
CA ASP A 48 19.72 19.46 -4.04
C ASP A 48 18.97 20.50 -4.90
N LEU A 49 17.83 20.98 -4.40
CA LEU A 49 17.05 22.06 -5.01
C LEU A 49 17.40 23.41 -4.35
N GLY A 50 18.62 23.90 -4.59
CA GLY A 50 19.07 25.26 -4.27
C GLY A 50 18.99 25.67 -2.78
N PHE A 51 17.81 26.09 -2.33
CA PHE A 51 17.51 26.53 -0.94
C PHE A 51 16.89 25.42 -0.07
N LEU A 52 16.37 24.36 -0.69
CA LEU A 52 15.79 23.21 -0.01
C LEU A 52 16.78 22.06 -0.09
N ARG A 53 17.59 21.92 0.97
CA ARG A 53 18.21 20.63 1.29
C ARG A 53 17.09 19.73 1.79
N THR A 54 16.34 19.12 0.90
CA THR A 54 15.49 18.00 1.31
C THR A 54 16.48 16.96 1.85
N GLY A 55 16.35 16.63 3.14
CA GLY A 55 17.22 15.66 3.81
C GLY A 55 17.34 14.37 3.00
N ILE A 56 18.37 13.58 3.29
CA ILE A 56 18.68 12.43 2.45
C ILE A 56 17.48 11.47 2.48
N PHE A 57 16.78 11.36 1.34
CA PHE A 57 15.53 10.64 1.27
C PHE A 57 15.84 9.21 0.83
N ASN A 58 15.56 8.28 1.72
CA ASN A 58 15.68 6.89 1.41
C ASN A 58 14.54 6.48 0.48
N ALA A 59 14.88 5.92 -0.69
CA ALA A 59 13.89 5.42 -1.65
C ALA A 59 12.94 4.39 -1.01
N ALA A 60 13.40 3.68 0.03
CA ALA A 60 12.58 2.79 0.84
C ALA A 60 11.38 3.51 1.48
N ASP A 61 11.59 4.68 2.09
CA ASP A 61 10.54 5.40 2.82
C ASP A 61 9.47 5.94 1.86
N ILE A 62 9.89 6.37 0.67
CA ILE A 62 8.98 6.79 -0.40
C ILE A 62 8.16 5.59 -0.90
N ALA A 63 8.83 4.46 -1.19
CA ALA A 63 8.15 3.25 -1.65
C ALA A 63 7.15 2.74 -0.61
N ILE A 64 7.53 2.69 0.66
CA ILE A 64 6.64 2.29 1.76
C ILE A 64 5.44 3.24 1.86
N SER A 65 5.68 4.56 1.86
CA SER A 65 4.61 5.57 1.97
C SER A 65 3.61 5.51 0.81
N VAL A 66 4.10 5.34 -0.42
CA VAL A 66 3.26 5.19 -1.61
C VAL A 66 2.46 3.89 -1.55
N GLY A 67 3.11 2.76 -1.22
CA GLY A 67 2.44 1.47 -1.09
C GLY A 67 1.34 1.49 -0.03
N LEU A 68 1.60 2.08 1.14
CA LEU A 68 0.63 2.20 2.23
C LEU A 68 -0.55 3.11 1.86
N SER A 69 -0.27 4.24 1.21
CA SER A 69 -1.30 5.19 0.76
C SER A 69 -2.24 4.55 -0.25
N LEU A 70 -1.67 3.83 -1.23
CA LEU A 70 -2.45 3.12 -2.24
C LEU A 70 -3.29 2.00 -1.62
N PHE A 71 -2.72 1.25 -0.66
CA PHE A 71 -3.47 0.25 0.12
C PHE A 71 -4.63 0.89 0.89
N ALA A 72 -4.39 1.98 1.62
CA ALA A 72 -5.40 2.68 2.40
C ALA A 72 -6.57 3.18 1.51
N LEU A 73 -6.26 3.84 0.40
CA LEU A 73 -7.28 4.32 -0.55
C LEU A 73 -8.15 3.19 -1.09
N THR A 74 -7.54 2.05 -1.45
CA THR A 74 -8.29 0.90 -1.97
C THR A 74 -9.17 0.24 -0.90
N SER A 75 -8.71 0.22 0.35
CA SER A 75 -9.45 -0.31 1.49
C SER A 75 -10.66 0.58 1.84
N LEU A 76 -10.46 1.89 1.93
CA LEU A 76 -11.53 2.86 2.21
C LEU A 76 -12.60 2.85 1.11
N GLY A 77 -12.20 2.81 -0.17
CA GLY A 77 -13.15 2.74 -1.28
C GLY A 77 -13.98 1.45 -1.30
N TRP A 78 -13.45 0.34 -0.79
CA TRP A 78 -14.22 -0.90 -0.62
C TRP A 78 -15.21 -0.82 0.55
N LEU A 79 -14.81 -0.21 1.66
CA LEU A 79 -15.70 0.03 2.80
C LEU A 79 -16.89 0.91 2.39
N ALA A 80 -16.64 2.02 1.70
CA ALA A 80 -17.69 2.94 1.24
C ALA A 80 -18.69 2.26 0.27
N ARG A 81 -18.20 1.35 -0.59
CA ARG A 81 -19.06 0.58 -1.50
C ARG A 81 -19.92 -0.46 -0.79
N ARG A 82 -19.43 -1.04 0.32
CA ARG A 82 -20.24 -1.94 1.15
C ARG A 82 -21.39 -1.19 1.84
N SER A 83 -21.15 0.05 2.29
CA SER A 83 -22.17 0.88 2.94
C SER A 83 -23.33 1.25 2.01
N ALA A 84 -23.05 1.45 0.71
CA ALA A 84 -24.07 1.80 -0.27
C ALA A 84 -24.93 0.60 -0.71
N GLY A 85 -24.39 -0.63 -0.68
CA GLY A 85 -25.09 -1.84 -1.10
C GLY A 85 -26.16 -2.33 -0.12
N THR A 86 -26.09 -1.95 1.16
CA THR A 86 -27.02 -2.42 2.21
C THR A 86 -28.33 -1.64 2.28
N SER A 87 -28.44 -0.46 1.63
CA SER A 87 -29.67 0.35 1.65
C SER A 87 -30.67 0.02 0.52
N GLY A 88 -30.33 -0.89 -0.42
CA GLY A 88 -31.17 -1.18 -1.58
C GLY A 88 -32.18 -2.34 -1.42
N ASN A 89 -32.05 -3.19 -0.40
CA ASN A 89 -32.77 -4.47 -0.35
C ASN A 89 -34.08 -4.47 0.48
N SER A 90 -34.63 -3.31 0.84
CA SER A 90 -35.81 -3.24 1.74
C SER A 90 -37.13 -2.87 1.04
N ARG A 91 -37.14 -2.74 -0.29
CA ARG A 91 -38.33 -2.31 -1.05
C ARG A 91 -39.00 -3.40 -1.91
N GLY A 92 -38.42 -4.60 -2.00
CA GLY A 92 -38.95 -5.70 -2.82
C GLY A 92 -39.86 -6.70 -2.10
N GLU A 93 -39.85 -6.77 -0.77
CA GLU A 93 -40.57 -7.82 -0.02
C GLU A 93 -41.95 -7.39 0.52
N ARG A 94 -42.42 -6.18 0.18
CA ARG A 94 -43.68 -5.63 0.73
C ARG A 94 -44.88 -5.65 -0.23
N THR A 95 -44.75 -6.31 -1.39
CA THR A 95 -45.81 -6.37 -2.43
C THR A 95 -46.37 -7.78 -2.66
N LEU A 96 -46.05 -8.76 -1.80
CA LEU A 96 -46.59 -10.12 -1.86
C LEU A 96 -47.15 -10.58 -0.50
N ARG A 97 -47.99 -9.76 0.13
CA ARG A 97 -48.88 -10.17 1.22
C ARG A 97 -50.25 -9.54 1.06
#